data_AF-A0A6I3DET5-F1
#
_entry.id   AF-A0A6I3DET5-F1
#
_cell.length_a   1.000
_cell.length_b   1.000
_cell.length_c   1.000
_cell.angle_alpha   90.00
_cell.angle_beta   90.00
_cell.angle_gamma   90.00
#
_symmetry.space_group_name_H-M   'P 1'
#
loop_
_entity.id
_entity.type
_entity.pdbx_description
1 polymer ?
#
loop_
_entity_poly.entity_id
_entity_poly.type
_entity_poly.pdbx_seq_one_letter_code
_entity_poly.pdbx_strand_id
1 'polypeptide(L)'
;MGLSPFFQGQTAVIRLLRLMRLVRIFRFLPEVRILSASIVKSIPPLMSMTVLITLLLFLYGMAGFYLFGGQAPESWGNIGLSMKSLFILLTLENFPVYLEEAMLLSPLAIPFFLSYVFLIVFTVLNVLIGIVLNAMDEAREEDKTQKIQVRELNELSTKINSLESGDLNVTREIEKLRSDISKIESVIGASKRK
;
A
#
# COMPACT_ATOMS: atom_id res chain seq x y z
N MET A 1 18.46 8.63 -50.51
CA MET A 1 18.31 8.41 -49.05
C MET A 1 16.89 8.77 -48.65
N GLY A 2 15.95 7.85 -48.80
CA GLY A 2 14.59 7.99 -48.28
C GLY A 2 14.46 7.10 -47.05
N LEU A 3 14.23 7.69 -45.89
CA LEU A 3 13.93 6.93 -44.67
C LEU A 3 12.63 6.17 -44.90
N SER A 4 12.71 4.85 -44.78
CA SER A 4 11.60 3.91 -45.04
C SER A 4 10.35 4.25 -44.21
N PRO A 5 9.13 3.97 -44.71
CA PRO A 5 7.85 4.25 -44.05
C PRO A 5 7.73 3.77 -42.59
N PHE A 6 8.52 2.75 -42.21
CA PHE A 6 8.63 2.24 -40.84
C PHE A 6 9.04 3.30 -39.79
N PHE A 7 9.85 4.31 -40.17
CA PHE A 7 10.31 5.34 -39.23
C PHE A 7 9.32 6.51 -39.06
N GLN A 8 8.36 6.70 -39.98
CA GLN A 8 7.40 7.81 -39.87
C GLN A 8 6.41 7.58 -38.71
N GLY A 9 5.92 6.36 -38.53
CA GLY A 9 5.05 6.00 -37.39
C GLY A 9 5.78 5.99 -36.04
N GLN A 10 7.02 5.47 -36.01
CA GLN A 10 7.83 5.43 -34.77
C GLN A 10 8.22 6.83 -34.29
N THR A 11 8.51 7.78 -35.20
CA THR A 11 8.78 9.17 -34.80
C THR A 11 7.56 9.89 -34.26
N ALA A 12 6.33 9.50 -34.65
CA ALA A 12 5.10 10.05 -34.08
C ALA A 12 4.88 9.56 -32.64
N VAL A 13 5.06 8.26 -32.38
CA VAL A 13 5.00 7.69 -31.02
C VAL A 13 6.06 8.32 -30.11
N ILE A 14 7.30 8.48 -30.58
CA ILE A 14 8.36 9.15 -29.81
C ILE A 14 8.02 10.63 -29.55
N ARG A 15 7.37 11.31 -30.51
CA ARG A 15 6.87 12.68 -30.31
C ARG A 15 5.77 12.75 -29.25
N LEU A 16 4.85 11.78 -29.22
CA LEU A 16 3.81 11.66 -28.20
C LEU A 16 4.37 11.27 -26.83
N LEU A 17 5.36 10.38 -26.76
CA LEU A 17 6.06 10.04 -25.51
C LEU A 17 6.72 11.25 -24.87
N ARG A 18 7.10 12.27 -25.63
CA ARG A 18 7.58 13.53 -25.04
C ARG A 18 6.50 14.25 -24.24
N LEU A 19 5.21 13.96 -24.42
CA LEU A 19 4.14 14.45 -23.54
C LEU A 19 4.20 13.83 -22.14
N MET A 20 4.88 12.68 -21.95
CA MET A 20 5.18 12.15 -20.60
C MET A 20 5.97 13.15 -19.74
N ARG A 21 6.65 14.13 -20.36
CA ARG A 21 7.27 15.23 -19.60
C ARG A 21 6.26 16.07 -18.82
N LEU A 22 4.99 16.11 -19.23
CA LEU A 22 3.90 16.76 -18.51
C LEU A 22 3.60 16.05 -17.18
N VAL A 23 3.85 14.73 -17.09
CA VAL A 23 3.78 13.98 -15.82
C VAL A 23 4.78 14.54 -14.79
N ARG A 24 5.88 15.18 -15.25
CA ARG A 24 6.81 15.84 -14.33
C ARG A 24 6.20 17.04 -13.61
N ILE A 25 5.13 17.65 -14.14
CA ILE A 25 4.40 18.75 -13.48
C ILE A 25 3.86 18.28 -12.12
N PHE A 26 3.42 17.01 -12.04
CA PHE A 26 2.96 16.40 -10.79
C PHE A 26 4.05 16.30 -9.71
N ARG A 27 5.35 16.36 -10.09
CA ARG A 27 6.46 16.37 -9.12
C ARG A 27 6.63 17.71 -8.41
N PHE A 28 6.09 18.80 -8.96
CA PHE A 28 6.15 20.13 -8.36
C PHE A 28 4.99 20.41 -7.40
N LEU A 29 3.96 19.55 -7.41
CA LEU A 29 2.82 19.62 -6.51
C LEU A 29 2.98 18.60 -5.37
N PRO A 30 3.37 19.02 -4.16
CA PRO A 30 3.65 18.09 -3.05
C PRO A 30 2.43 17.22 -2.69
N GLU A 31 1.22 17.74 -2.80
CA GLU A 31 -0.04 17.02 -2.58
C GLU A 31 -0.22 15.84 -3.56
N VAL A 32 0.03 16.08 -4.85
CA VAL A 32 -0.07 15.03 -5.89
C VAL A 32 1.03 13.98 -5.72
N ARG A 33 2.22 14.39 -5.27
CA ARG A 33 3.31 13.46 -4.95
C ARG A 33 2.95 12.51 -3.81
N ILE A 34 2.33 13.03 -2.74
CA ILE A 34 1.90 12.21 -1.61
C ILE A 34 0.83 11.21 -2.08
N LEU A 35 -0.19 11.69 -2.81
CA LEU A 35 -1.27 10.83 -3.32
C LEU A 35 -0.76 9.73 -4.25
N SER A 36 0.11 10.08 -5.21
CA SER A 36 0.70 9.11 -6.14
C SER A 36 1.63 8.11 -5.45
N ALA A 37 2.40 8.53 -4.45
CA ALA A 37 3.21 7.63 -3.64
C ALA A 37 2.35 6.61 -2.89
N SER A 38 1.21 7.04 -2.34
CA SER A 38 0.25 6.13 -1.68
C SER A 38 -0.34 5.12 -2.65
N ILE A 39 -0.75 5.56 -3.86
CA ILE A 39 -1.25 4.65 -4.91
C ILE A 39 -0.20 3.59 -5.25
N VAL A 40 1.05 4.01 -5.46
CA VAL A 40 2.15 3.08 -5.79
C VAL A 40 2.41 2.11 -4.63
N LYS A 41 2.32 2.57 -3.37
CA LYS A 41 2.48 1.72 -2.18
C LYS A 41 1.36 0.68 -2.05
N SER A 42 0.18 0.93 -2.63
CA SER A 42 -0.93 -0.04 -2.68
C SER A 42 -0.82 -1.06 -3.81
N ILE A 43 0.11 -0.91 -4.77
CA ILE A 43 0.28 -1.87 -5.88
C ILE A 43 0.84 -3.23 -5.42
N PRO A 44 1.89 -3.33 -4.58
CA PRO A 44 2.45 -4.61 -4.17
C PRO A 44 1.44 -5.59 -3.55
N PRO A 45 0.53 -5.16 -2.65
CA PRO A 45 -0.59 -5.99 -2.19
C PRO A 45 -1.44 -6.64 -3.30
N LEU A 46 -1.58 -5.97 -4.45
CA LEU A 46 -2.42 -6.42 -5.57
C LEU A 46 -1.69 -7.37 -6.53
N MET A 47 -0.36 -7.46 -6.44
CA MET A 47 0.44 -8.25 -7.38
C MET A 47 0.14 -9.75 -7.30
N SER A 48 0.00 -10.31 -6.09
CA SER A 48 -0.33 -11.72 -5.89
C SER A 48 -1.68 -12.08 -6.51
N MET A 49 -2.65 -11.19 -6.39
CA MET A 49 -4.00 -11.38 -6.93
C MET A 49 -4.03 -11.19 -8.45
N THR A 50 -3.20 -10.29 -9.00
CA THR A 50 -3.08 -10.08 -10.44
C THR A 50 -2.58 -11.34 -11.14
N VAL A 51 -1.66 -12.09 -10.51
CA VAL A 51 -1.22 -13.40 -11.02
C VAL A 51 -2.38 -14.39 -11.06
N LEU A 52 -3.20 -14.46 -10.00
CA LEU A 52 -4.37 -15.33 -9.93
C LEU A 52 -5.41 -14.97 -11.02
N ILE A 53 -5.72 -13.68 -11.19
CA ILE A 53 -6.63 -13.21 -12.23
C ILE A 53 -6.11 -13.57 -13.62
N THR A 54 -4.81 -13.35 -13.88
CA THR A 54 -4.19 -13.67 -15.17
C THR A 54 -4.28 -15.18 -15.46
N LEU A 55 -4.03 -16.01 -14.44
CA LEU A 55 -4.17 -17.46 -14.55
C LEU A 55 -5.62 -17.88 -14.85
N LEU A 56 -6.61 -17.26 -14.17
CA LEU A 56 -8.03 -17.51 -14.42
C LEU A 56 -8.42 -17.09 -15.86
N LEU A 57 -7.98 -15.92 -16.31
CA LEU A 57 -8.21 -15.44 -17.68
C LEU A 57 -7.61 -16.38 -18.72
N PHE A 58 -6.43 -16.93 -18.46
CA PHE A 58 -5.81 -17.90 -19.35
C PHE A 58 -6.58 -19.24 -19.38
N LEU A 59 -6.94 -19.80 -18.22
CA LEU A 59 -7.69 -21.06 -18.12
C LEU A 59 -9.05 -20.94 -18.81
N TYR A 60 -9.84 -19.91 -18.46
CA TYR A 60 -11.13 -19.66 -19.07
C TYR A 60 -11.01 -19.24 -20.52
N GLY A 61 -9.95 -18.52 -20.90
CA GLY A 61 -9.70 -18.12 -22.28
C GLY A 61 -9.46 -19.33 -23.18
N MET A 62 -8.70 -20.30 -22.68
CA MET A 62 -8.51 -21.58 -23.37
C MET A 62 -9.82 -22.37 -23.46
N ALA A 63 -10.56 -22.51 -22.36
CA ALA A 63 -11.85 -23.19 -22.36
C ALA A 63 -12.86 -22.54 -23.32
N GLY A 64 -12.94 -21.20 -23.34
CA GLY A 64 -13.83 -20.46 -24.23
C GLY A 64 -13.41 -20.55 -25.70
N PHE A 65 -12.11 -20.53 -25.99
CA PHE A 65 -11.60 -20.82 -27.35
C PHE A 65 -12.05 -22.21 -27.82
N TYR A 66 -11.94 -23.24 -26.97
CA TYR A 66 -12.39 -24.59 -27.32
C TYR A 66 -13.90 -24.72 -27.49
N LEU A 67 -14.70 -24.02 -26.66
CA LEU A 67 -16.16 -24.12 -26.69
C LEU A 67 -16.81 -23.28 -27.80
N PHE A 68 -16.28 -22.09 -28.07
CA PHE A 68 -16.96 -21.08 -28.89
C PHE A 68 -16.14 -20.65 -30.11
N GLY A 69 -14.82 -20.92 -30.15
CA GLY A 69 -13.92 -20.34 -31.15
C GLY A 69 -14.21 -20.71 -32.60
N GLY A 70 -14.82 -21.88 -32.85
CA GLY A 70 -15.22 -22.29 -34.19
C GLY A 70 -16.44 -21.53 -34.75
N GLN A 71 -17.33 -21.04 -33.88
CA GLN A 71 -18.59 -20.41 -34.29
C GLN A 71 -18.64 -18.90 -34.00
N ALA A 72 -17.84 -18.42 -33.04
CA ALA A 72 -17.71 -16.99 -32.70
C ALA A 72 -16.23 -16.54 -32.78
N PRO A 73 -15.64 -16.49 -33.98
CA PRO A 73 -14.22 -16.21 -34.16
C PRO A 73 -13.81 -14.78 -33.75
N GLU A 74 -14.72 -13.81 -33.79
CA GLU A 74 -14.41 -12.41 -33.40
C GLU A 74 -14.09 -12.27 -31.91
N SER A 75 -14.81 -13.02 -31.06
CA SER A 75 -14.65 -13.01 -29.60
C SER A 75 -13.78 -14.16 -29.09
N TRP A 76 -13.82 -15.31 -29.77
CA TRP A 76 -13.22 -16.56 -29.27
C TRP A 76 -12.28 -17.24 -30.26
N GLY A 77 -11.93 -16.61 -31.40
CA GLY A 77 -11.19 -17.27 -32.49
C GLY A 77 -9.71 -17.54 -32.20
N ASN A 78 -9.15 -16.98 -31.14
CA ASN A 78 -7.84 -17.35 -30.60
C ASN A 78 -7.77 -17.00 -29.11
N ILE A 79 -6.76 -17.53 -28.42
CA ILE A 79 -6.59 -17.33 -26.97
C ILE A 79 -6.54 -15.84 -26.60
N GLY A 80 -5.89 -14.99 -27.40
CA GLY A 80 -5.80 -13.55 -27.13
C GLY A 80 -7.15 -12.85 -27.21
N LEU A 81 -7.98 -13.19 -28.19
CA LEU A 81 -9.35 -12.69 -28.31
C LEU A 81 -10.22 -13.19 -27.16
N SER A 82 -10.14 -14.49 -26.83
CA SER A 82 -10.88 -15.06 -25.70
C SER A 82 -10.50 -14.40 -24.38
N MET A 83 -9.20 -14.18 -24.13
CA MET A 83 -8.72 -13.46 -22.96
C MET A 83 -9.19 -12.00 -22.95
N LYS A 84 -9.25 -11.31 -24.10
CA LYS A 84 -9.82 -9.95 -24.22
C LYS A 84 -11.30 -9.95 -23.86
N SER A 85 -12.10 -10.86 -24.41
CA SER A 85 -13.53 -10.97 -24.09
C SER A 85 -13.76 -11.24 -22.61
N LEU A 86 -12.97 -12.15 -22.01
CA LEU A 86 -13.02 -12.40 -20.56
C LEU A 86 -12.56 -11.20 -19.74
N PHE A 87 -11.54 -10.46 -20.19
CA PHE A 87 -11.10 -9.23 -19.54
C PHE A 87 -12.19 -8.15 -19.54
N ILE A 88 -12.98 -8.03 -20.61
CA ILE A 88 -14.17 -7.16 -20.63
C ILE A 88 -15.23 -7.71 -19.67
N LEU A 89 -15.48 -9.02 -19.69
CA LEU A 89 -16.42 -9.67 -18.76
C LEU A 89 -15.98 -9.60 -17.29
N LEU A 90 -14.71 -9.30 -16.99
CA LEU A 90 -14.22 -9.09 -15.62
C LEU A 90 -14.98 -7.94 -14.95
N THR A 91 -15.32 -6.89 -15.70
CA THR A 91 -16.14 -5.76 -15.23
C THR A 91 -17.64 -6.02 -15.35
N LEU A 92 -18.04 -7.24 -15.75
CA LEU A 92 -19.40 -7.64 -16.11
C LEU A 92 -20.00 -6.85 -17.28
N GLU A 93 -19.16 -6.14 -18.03
CA GLU A 93 -19.59 -5.41 -19.20
C GLU A 93 -20.06 -6.37 -20.29
N ASN A 94 -21.22 -6.05 -20.88
CA ASN A 94 -21.83 -6.79 -21.98
C ASN A 94 -22.16 -8.27 -21.68
N PHE A 95 -22.25 -8.65 -20.39
CA PHE A 95 -22.49 -10.04 -19.98
C PHE A 95 -23.72 -10.71 -20.62
N PRO A 96 -24.92 -10.09 -20.65
CA PRO A 96 -26.09 -10.73 -21.24
C PRO A 96 -25.90 -11.08 -22.72
N VAL A 97 -25.26 -10.18 -23.48
CA VAL A 97 -24.99 -10.38 -24.91
C VAL A 97 -24.03 -11.54 -25.13
N TYR A 98 -22.92 -11.59 -24.40
CA TYR A 98 -21.98 -12.71 -24.49
C TYR A 98 -22.61 -14.05 -24.09
N LEU A 99 -23.48 -14.05 -23.07
CA LEU A 99 -24.17 -15.25 -22.62
C LEU A 99 -25.19 -15.71 -23.67
N GLU A 100 -26.02 -14.82 -24.19
CA GLU A 100 -27.03 -15.11 -25.21
C GLU A 100 -26.40 -15.64 -26.49
N GLU A 101 -25.36 -14.98 -27.00
CA GLU A 101 -24.61 -15.44 -28.16
C GLU A 101 -24.03 -16.84 -27.92
N ALA A 102 -23.41 -17.07 -26.76
CA ALA A 102 -22.80 -18.36 -26.45
C ALA A 102 -23.82 -19.50 -26.23
N MET A 103 -25.01 -19.20 -25.70
CA MET A 103 -26.09 -20.18 -25.53
C MET A 103 -26.58 -20.73 -26.87
N LEU A 104 -26.50 -19.94 -27.95
CA LEU A 104 -26.82 -20.40 -29.30
C LEU A 104 -25.75 -21.37 -29.86
N LEU A 105 -24.53 -21.33 -29.32
CA LEU A 105 -23.40 -22.12 -29.80
C LEU A 105 -23.22 -23.44 -29.03
N SER A 106 -23.40 -23.41 -27.70
CA SER A 106 -23.16 -24.56 -26.84
C SER A 106 -24.05 -24.55 -25.59
N PRO A 107 -24.65 -25.70 -25.21
CA PRO A 107 -25.37 -25.85 -23.95
C PRO A 107 -24.50 -25.61 -22.70
N LEU A 108 -23.17 -25.74 -22.84
CA LEU A 108 -22.21 -25.50 -21.76
C LEU A 108 -21.95 -23.99 -21.50
N ALA A 109 -22.58 -23.10 -22.26
CA ALA A 109 -22.43 -21.66 -22.06
C ALA A 109 -22.83 -21.21 -20.66
N ILE A 110 -24.03 -21.59 -20.18
CA ILE A 110 -24.51 -21.20 -18.86
C ILE A 110 -23.52 -21.57 -17.74
N PRO A 111 -23.11 -22.85 -17.59
CA PRO A 111 -22.16 -23.21 -16.54
C PRO A 111 -20.77 -22.57 -16.74
N PHE A 112 -20.33 -22.35 -17.98
CA PHE A 112 -19.07 -21.64 -18.25
C PHE A 112 -19.11 -20.19 -17.74
N PHE A 113 -20.11 -19.40 -18.16
CA PHE A 113 -20.22 -17.99 -17.78
C PHE A 113 -20.57 -17.82 -16.30
N LEU A 114 -21.45 -18.67 -15.75
CA LEU A 114 -21.84 -18.57 -14.34
C LEU A 114 -20.67 -18.92 -13.41
N SER A 115 -19.89 -19.96 -13.72
CA SER A 115 -18.70 -20.30 -12.95
C SER A 115 -17.60 -19.23 -13.06
N TYR A 116 -17.43 -18.65 -14.26
CA TYR A 116 -16.51 -17.52 -14.47
C TYR A 116 -16.87 -16.32 -13.60
N VAL A 117 -18.14 -15.89 -13.64
CA VAL A 117 -18.63 -14.76 -12.85
C VAL A 117 -18.49 -15.03 -11.35
N PHE A 118 -18.79 -16.25 -10.90
CA PHE A 118 -18.62 -16.61 -9.50
C PHE A 118 -17.15 -16.50 -9.06
N LEU A 119 -16.22 -17.04 -9.84
CA LEU A 119 -14.79 -17.00 -9.51
C LEU A 119 -14.22 -15.58 -9.55
N ILE A 120 -14.63 -14.76 -10.53
CA ILE A 120 -14.10 -13.40 -10.62
C ILE A 120 -14.64 -12.52 -9.49
N VAL A 121 -15.93 -12.63 -9.15
CA VAL A 121 -16.52 -11.92 -8.01
C VAL A 121 -15.85 -12.36 -6.71
N PHE A 122 -15.66 -13.66 -6.50
CA PHE A 122 -14.94 -14.17 -5.33
C PHE A 122 -13.50 -13.64 -5.26
N THR A 123 -12.80 -13.60 -6.39
CA THR A 123 -11.43 -13.06 -6.47
C THR A 123 -11.40 -11.57 -6.16
N VAL A 124 -12.35 -10.79 -6.68
CA VAL A 124 -12.47 -9.34 -6.39
C VAL A 124 -12.76 -9.11 -4.90
N LEU A 125 -13.60 -9.93 -4.26
CA LEU A 125 -13.82 -9.87 -2.81
C LEU A 125 -12.55 -10.19 -2.03
N ASN A 126 -11.77 -11.20 -2.44
CA ASN A 126 -10.50 -11.53 -1.81
C ASN A 126 -9.46 -10.41 -1.97
N VAL A 127 -9.44 -9.73 -3.13
CA VAL A 127 -8.63 -8.53 -3.34
C VAL A 127 -9.04 -7.44 -2.35
N LEU A 128 -10.34 -7.16 -2.22
CA LEU A 128 -10.85 -6.14 -1.30
C LEU A 128 -10.45 -6.45 0.14
N ILE A 129 -10.62 -7.70 0.59
CA ILE A 129 -10.20 -8.15 1.91
C ILE A 129 -8.69 -7.96 2.10
N GLY A 130 -7.89 -8.32 1.09
CA GLY A 130 -6.44 -8.11 1.12
C GLY A 130 -6.05 -6.64 1.25
N ILE A 131 -6.70 -5.72 0.53
CA ILE A 131 -6.45 -4.27 0.66
C ILE A 131 -6.84 -3.78 2.05
N VAL A 132 -8.02 -4.18 2.55
CA VAL A 132 -8.52 -3.78 3.87
C VAL A 132 -7.61 -4.29 4.98
N LEU A 133 -7.19 -5.56 4.92
CA LEU A 133 -6.27 -6.14 5.91
C LEU A 133 -4.92 -5.40 5.91
N ASN A 134 -4.35 -5.12 4.75
CA ASN A 134 -3.09 -4.37 4.67
C ASN A 134 -3.23 -2.95 5.23
N ALA A 135 -4.33 -2.25 4.93
CA ALA A 135 -4.60 -0.92 5.49
C ALA A 135 -4.80 -0.95 7.01
N MET A 136 -5.48 -1.99 7.53
CA MET A 136 -5.66 -2.18 8.97
C MET A 136 -4.35 -2.54 9.67
N ASP A 137 -3.50 -3.36 9.05
CA ASP A 137 -2.18 -3.70 9.58
C ASP A 137 -1.26 -2.47 9.61
N GLU A 138 -1.27 -1.65 8.56
CA GLU A 138 -0.52 -0.38 8.53
C GLU A 138 -0.97 0.59 9.63
N ALA A 139 -2.29 0.78 9.79
CA ALA A 139 -2.84 1.62 10.86
C ALA A 139 -2.47 1.09 12.26
N ARG A 140 -2.45 -0.24 12.46
CA ARG A 140 -2.04 -0.87 13.72
C ARG A 140 -0.55 -0.68 14.02
N GLU A 141 0.31 -0.75 13.01
CA GLU A 141 1.75 -0.53 13.17
C GLU A 141 2.08 0.92 13.52
N GLU A 142 1.38 1.90 12.92
CA GLU A 142 1.49 3.31 13.30
C GLU A 142 1.08 3.54 14.76
N ASP A 143 -0.06 2.99 15.19
CA ASP A 143 -0.53 3.06 16.58
C ASP A 143 0.45 2.42 17.58
N LYS A 144 1.05 1.28 17.24
CA LYS A 144 2.08 0.63 18.07
C LYS A 144 3.31 1.51 18.20
N THR A 145 3.79 2.06 17.10
CA THR A 145 4.98 2.91 17.07
C THR A 145 4.78 4.17 17.91
N GLN A 146 3.62 4.82 17.79
CA GLN A 146 3.27 5.96 18.63
C GLN A 146 3.24 5.60 20.12
N LYS A 147 2.63 4.46 20.48
CA LYS A 147 2.61 4.00 21.89
C LYS A 147 4.01 3.74 22.45
N ILE A 148 4.92 3.19 21.64
CA ILE A 148 6.32 2.97 22.03
C ILE A 148 7.02 4.31 22.26
N GLN A 149 6.91 5.26 21.32
CA GLN A 149 7.52 6.59 21.45
C GLN A 149 7.01 7.34 22.68
N VAL A 150 5.69 7.32 22.93
CA VAL A 150 5.10 7.95 24.13
C VAL A 150 5.63 7.30 25.41
N ARG A 151 5.80 5.97 25.43
CA ARG A 151 6.38 5.26 26.57
C ARG A 151 7.84 5.65 26.80
N GLU A 152 8.67 5.70 25.77
CA GLU A 152 10.07 6.13 25.87
C GLU A 152 10.20 7.58 26.37
N LEU A 153 9.36 8.48 25.87
CA LEU A 153 9.31 9.87 26.33
C LEU A 153 8.90 9.98 27.81
N ASN A 154 7.93 9.16 28.25
CA ASN A 154 7.54 9.09 29.65
C ASN A 154 8.67 8.56 30.53
N GLU A 155 9.36 7.49 30.10
CA GLU A 155 10.51 6.95 30.83
C GLU A 155 11.66 7.97 30.93
N LEU A 156 11.95 8.71 29.85
CA LEU A 156 12.95 9.78 29.86
C LEU A 156 12.55 10.94 30.78
N SER A 157 11.29 11.40 30.72
CA SER A 157 10.78 12.44 31.61
C SER A 157 10.87 12.02 33.08
N THR A 158 10.60 10.74 33.37
CA THR A 158 10.72 10.20 34.73
C THR A 158 12.17 10.19 35.21
N LYS A 159 13.13 9.81 34.34
CA LYS A 159 14.57 9.87 34.64
C LYS A 159 15.03 11.30 34.91
N ILE A 160 14.64 12.26 34.08
CA ILE A 160 14.99 13.69 34.26
C ILE A 160 14.48 14.19 35.62
N ASN A 161 13.21 13.94 35.95
CA ASN A 161 12.63 14.35 37.23
C ASN A 161 13.37 13.73 38.43
N SER A 162 13.83 12.48 38.30
CA SER A 162 14.60 11.82 39.37
C SER A 162 16.01 12.39 39.54
N LEU A 163 16.66 12.85 38.46
CA LEU A 163 17.97 13.50 38.52
C LEU A 163 17.87 14.88 39.17
N GLU A 164 16.87 15.68 38.81
CA GLU A 164 16.61 16.99 39.42
C GLU A 164 16.29 16.86 40.92
N SER A 165 15.55 15.82 41.30
CA SER A 165 15.27 15.50 42.72
C SER A 165 16.53 15.07 43.48
N GLY A 166 17.46 14.39 42.82
CA GLY A 166 18.75 13.99 43.39
C GLY A 166 19.64 15.19 43.71
N ASP A 167 19.74 16.16 42.79
CA ASP A 167 20.49 17.40 43.01
C ASP A 167 19.90 18.26 44.14
N LEU A 168 18.57 18.28 44.28
CA LEU A 168 17.90 18.96 45.41
C LEU A 168 18.25 18.34 46.76
N ASN A 169 18.39 17.01 46.83
CA ASN A 169 18.81 16.33 48.06
C ASN A 169 20.29 16.61 48.39
N VAL A 170 21.16 16.54 47.39
CA VAL A 170 22.59 16.85 47.56
C VAL A 170 22.79 18.30 48.03
N THR A 171 22.04 19.24 47.43
CA THR A 171 22.10 20.66 47.80
C THR A 171 21.65 20.89 49.25
N ARG A 172 20.56 20.24 49.68
CA ARG A 172 20.07 20.31 51.07
C ARG A 172 21.08 19.71 52.06
N GLU A 173 21.76 18.64 51.69
CA GLU A 173 22.73 17.98 52.55
C GLU A 173 23.98 18.86 52.76
N ILE A 174 24.42 19.55 51.71
CA ILE A 174 25.50 20.55 51.78
C ILE A 174 25.12 21.73 52.68
N GLU A 175 23.89 22.26 52.58
CA GLU A 175 23.43 23.34 53.47
C GLU A 175 23.40 22.91 54.93
N LYS A 176 22.95 21.69 55.21
CA LYS A 176 22.90 21.15 56.56
C LYS A 176 24.31 21.00 57.15
N LEU A 177 25.25 20.44 56.38
CA LEU A 177 26.65 20.33 56.78
C LEU A 177 27.29 21.70 57.03
N ARG A 178 27.03 22.71 56.19
CA ARG A 178 27.50 24.09 56.43
C ARG A 178 26.93 24.68 57.72
N SER A 179 25.65 24.47 58.00
CA SER A 179 25.02 24.87 59.26
C SER A 179 25.68 24.20 60.47
N ASP A 180 25.95 22.90 60.39
CA ASP A 180 26.53 22.16 61.51
C ASP A 180 28.00 22.55 61.75
N ILE A 181 28.77 22.81 60.69
CA ILE A 181 30.12 23.39 60.79
C ILE A 181 30.07 24.77 61.46
N SER A 182 29.15 25.65 61.06
CA SER A 182 28.97 26.97 61.68
C SER A 182 28.65 26.88 63.18
N LYS A 183 27.86 25.90 63.61
CA LYS A 183 27.56 25.69 65.03
C LYS A 183 28.81 25.25 65.78
N ILE A 184 29.57 24.32 65.23
CA ILE A 184 30.83 23.84 65.84
C ILE A 184 31.85 24.97 65.94
N GLU A 185 32.01 25.80 64.91
CA GLU A 185 32.90 26.96 64.93
C GLU A 185 32.49 27.98 66.01
N SER A 186 31.19 28.19 66.21
CA SER A 186 30.69 29.08 67.28
C SER A 186 31.03 28.55 68.69
N VAL A 187 30.96 27.22 68.88
CA VAL A 187 31.28 26.55 70.16
C VAL A 187 32.79 26.56 70.43
N ILE A 188 33.61 26.30 69.42
CA ILE A 188 35.08 26.34 69.54
C ILE A 188 35.56 27.79 69.74
N GLY A 189 34.95 28.76 69.05
CA GLY A 189 35.23 30.19 69.24
C GLY A 189 34.87 30.70 70.63
N ALA A 190 33.78 30.19 71.22
CA ALA A 190 33.40 30.48 72.60
C ALA A 190 34.34 29.82 73.63
N SER A 191 34.88 28.63 73.32
CA SER A 191 35.83 27.92 74.19
C SER A 191 37.24 28.53 74.19
N LYS A 192 37.63 29.29 73.16
CA LYS A 192 38.93 30.00 73.09
C LYS A 192 38.96 31.35 73.81
N ARG A 193 37.83 31.84 74.35
CA ARG A 193 37.71 33.14 75.05
C ARG A 193 37.61 33.01 76.59
N LYS A 194 37.84 31.82 77.13
CA LYS A 194 37.97 31.55 78.56
C LYS A 194 39.41 31.16 78.87
#